data_AF-A0A498DBG3-F1
#
_entry.id   AF-A0A498DBG3-F1
#
_cell.length_a   1.000
_cell.length_b   1.000
_cell.length_c   1.000
_cell.angle_alpha   90.00
_cell.angle_beta   90.00
_cell.angle_gamma   90.00
#
_symmetry.space_group_name_H-M   'P 1'
#
loop_
_entity.id
_entity.type
_entity.pdbx_description
1 polymer ?
#
loop_
_entity_poly.entity_id
_entity_poly.type
_entity_poly.pdbx_seq_one_letter_code
_entity_poly.pdbx_strand_id
1 'polypeptide(L)'
;MSSNPKLPLTDSEKSKLRKAKVKISEIHTYNREEIVVMLDISVERANILKGLADFQSIPSIGSKLAEKLVFELNFFSLEDVKGKDGAKLFDELEQKLGVWSDSCVEDQIRCVINFSNNPGSSKQWFDFTEERKAYRDKLGFPKNRPIKAWYE
;
A
#
# COMPACT_ATOMS: atom_id res chain seq x y z
N MET A 1 -16.66 9.14 2.51
CA MET A 1 -15.97 10.19 1.73
C MET A 1 -14.62 9.62 1.33
N SER A 2 -14.32 9.55 0.04
CA SER A 2 -12.97 9.18 -0.42
C SER A 2 -12.01 10.31 -0.05
N SER A 3 -11.09 10.06 0.88
CA SER A 3 -9.98 10.98 1.13
C SER A 3 -9.12 11.09 -0.13
N ASN A 4 -8.66 12.29 -0.47
CA ASN A 4 -7.72 12.45 -1.58
C ASN A 4 -6.41 11.68 -1.27
N PRO A 5 -5.94 10.80 -2.16
CA PRO A 5 -4.68 10.10 -1.95
C PRO A 5 -3.54 11.11 -1.94
N LYS A 6 -2.54 10.89 -1.08
CA LYS A 6 -1.30 11.65 -1.12
C LYS A 6 -0.41 11.01 -2.18
N LEU A 7 -0.31 11.67 -3.32
CA LEU A 7 0.53 11.25 -4.43
C LEU A 7 1.64 12.30 -4.65
N PRO A 8 2.90 11.87 -4.86
CA PRO A 8 4.04 12.77 -4.99
C PRO A 8 4.10 13.40 -6.39
N LEU A 9 3.03 14.05 -6.84
CA LEU A 9 2.93 14.65 -8.17
C LEU A 9 3.78 15.91 -8.29
N THR A 10 4.50 16.04 -9.40
CA THR A 10 5.16 17.29 -9.81
C THR A 10 4.13 18.33 -10.23
N ASP A 11 4.53 19.60 -10.29
CA ASP A 11 3.60 20.66 -10.70
C ASP A 11 3.17 20.54 -12.18
N SER A 12 4.03 19.97 -13.02
CA SER A 12 3.68 19.59 -14.40
C SER A 12 2.61 18.50 -14.43
N GLU A 13 2.79 17.41 -13.67
CA GLU A 13 1.81 16.32 -13.56
C GLU A 13 0.46 16.84 -13.01
N LYS A 14 0.47 17.71 -12.00
CA LYS A 14 -0.75 18.35 -11.47
C LYS A 14 -1.46 19.21 -12.52
N SER A 15 -0.72 19.98 -13.31
CA SER A 15 -1.28 20.79 -14.39
C SER A 15 -1.95 19.93 -15.46
N LYS A 16 -1.30 18.82 -15.85
CA LYS A 16 -1.85 17.85 -16.82
C LYS A 16 -3.13 17.18 -16.31
N LEU A 17 -3.20 16.79 -15.03
CA LEU A 17 -4.46 16.30 -14.42
C LEU A 17 -5.61 17.30 -14.52
N ARG A 18 -5.35 18.57 -14.17
CA ARG A 18 -6.36 19.63 -14.25
C ARG A 18 -6.83 19.85 -15.68
N LYS A 19 -5.91 19.83 -16.66
CA LYS A 19 -6.23 19.93 -18.09
C LYS A 19 -7.10 18.76 -18.56
N ALA A 20 -6.82 17.56 -18.07
CA ALA A 20 -7.62 16.35 -18.31
C ALA A 20 -8.95 16.32 -17.53
N LYS A 21 -9.20 17.30 -16.63
CA LYS A 21 -10.36 17.36 -15.72
C LYS A 21 -10.50 16.15 -14.80
N VAL A 22 -9.39 15.48 -14.50
CA VAL A 22 -9.34 14.31 -13.61
C VAL A 22 -8.96 14.75 -12.20
N LYS A 23 -9.73 14.31 -11.20
CA LYS A 23 -9.39 14.56 -9.80
C LYS A 23 -8.31 13.59 -9.33
N ILE A 24 -7.48 14.02 -8.40
CA ILE A 24 -6.45 13.16 -7.79
C ILE A 24 -7.05 11.91 -7.13
N SER A 25 -8.26 12.03 -6.57
CA SER A 25 -9.01 10.92 -5.99
C SER A 25 -9.48 9.89 -6.99
N GLU A 26 -9.48 10.20 -8.29
CA GLU A 26 -9.96 9.29 -9.35
C GLU A 26 -8.79 8.54 -10.01
N ILE A 27 -7.53 8.85 -9.71
CA ILE A 27 -6.38 8.24 -10.41
C ILE A 27 -6.38 6.70 -10.31
N HIS A 28 -6.84 6.13 -9.19
CA HIS A 28 -6.93 4.69 -9.01
C HIS A 28 -7.91 4.00 -9.99
N THR A 29 -8.86 4.75 -10.58
CA THR A 29 -9.84 4.21 -11.55
C THR A 29 -9.28 4.09 -12.96
N TYR A 30 -8.12 4.70 -13.23
CA TYR A 30 -7.47 4.62 -14.53
C TYR A 30 -6.45 3.47 -14.53
N ASN A 31 -6.28 2.86 -15.70
CA ASN A 31 -5.21 1.91 -15.93
C ASN A 31 -3.87 2.64 -16.17
N ARG A 32 -2.80 1.86 -16.23
CA ARG A 32 -1.44 2.38 -16.38
C ARG A 32 -1.25 3.14 -17.68
N GLU A 33 -1.75 2.61 -18.79
CA GLU A 33 -1.62 3.19 -20.13
C GLU A 33 -2.33 4.55 -20.20
N GLU A 34 -3.52 4.65 -19.61
CA GLU A 34 -4.27 5.89 -19.49
C GLU A 34 -3.52 6.94 -18.68
N ILE A 35 -2.90 6.54 -17.56
CA ILE A 35 -2.09 7.44 -16.73
C ILE A 35 -0.86 7.93 -17.48
N VAL A 36 -0.17 7.03 -18.20
CA VAL A 36 0.99 7.37 -19.05
C VAL A 36 0.60 8.43 -20.09
N VAL A 37 -0.50 8.22 -20.81
CA VAL A 37 -0.95 9.15 -21.85
C VAL A 37 -1.45 10.47 -21.25
N MET A 38 -2.23 10.40 -20.18
CA MET A 38 -2.82 11.57 -19.53
C MET A 38 -1.75 12.50 -18.93
N LEU A 39 -0.73 11.93 -18.29
CA LEU A 39 0.31 12.68 -17.60
C LEU A 39 1.57 12.82 -18.44
N ASP A 40 1.68 12.14 -19.57
CA ASP A 40 2.85 12.14 -20.45
C ASP A 40 4.13 11.93 -19.61
N ILE A 41 4.19 10.73 -19.01
CA ILE A 41 5.22 10.23 -18.08
C ILE A 41 5.66 8.82 -18.47
N SER A 42 6.76 8.33 -17.88
CA SER A 42 7.22 6.96 -18.11
C SER A 42 6.27 5.92 -17.50
N VAL A 43 6.37 4.68 -17.99
CA VAL A 43 5.63 3.52 -17.48
C VAL A 43 5.99 3.25 -16.02
N GLU A 44 7.26 3.38 -15.62
CA GLU A 44 7.65 3.17 -14.21
C GLU A 44 7.00 4.23 -13.30
N ARG A 45 6.99 5.49 -13.75
CA ARG A 45 6.36 6.58 -12.99
C ARG A 45 4.85 6.36 -12.86
N ALA A 46 4.19 5.89 -13.92
CA ALA A 46 2.78 5.55 -13.88
C ALA A 46 2.48 4.37 -12.93
N ASN A 47 3.33 3.34 -12.90
CA ASN A 47 3.21 2.22 -11.94
C ASN A 47 3.29 2.70 -10.49
N ILE A 48 4.24 3.60 -10.17
CA ILE A 48 4.37 4.18 -8.83
C ILE A 48 3.10 4.95 -8.44
N LEU A 49 2.64 5.86 -9.31
CA LEU A 49 1.46 6.68 -9.02
C LEU A 49 0.20 5.83 -8.89
N LYS A 50 0.04 4.83 -9.76
CA LYS A 50 -1.09 3.89 -9.71
C LYS A 50 -1.06 3.05 -8.44
N GLY A 51 0.06 2.43 -8.10
CA GLY A 51 0.17 1.62 -6.88
C GLY A 51 -0.13 2.44 -5.63
N LEU A 52 0.43 3.65 -5.51
CA LEU A 52 0.13 4.55 -4.40
C LEU A 52 -1.35 4.93 -4.32
N ALA A 53 -2.02 5.15 -5.46
CA ALA A 53 -3.43 5.49 -5.51
C ALA A 53 -4.32 4.27 -5.17
N ASP A 54 -4.02 3.11 -5.74
CA ASP A 54 -4.77 1.86 -5.55
C ASP A 54 -4.71 1.43 -4.07
N PHE A 55 -3.55 1.43 -3.41
CA PHE A 55 -3.44 1.06 -2.00
C PHE A 55 -4.14 2.06 -1.07
N GLN A 56 -4.10 3.36 -1.39
CA GLN A 56 -4.81 4.39 -0.62
C GLN A 56 -6.33 4.41 -0.87
N SER A 57 -6.82 3.68 -1.87
CA SER A 57 -8.27 3.50 -2.09
C SER A 57 -8.89 2.48 -1.14
N ILE A 58 -8.07 1.66 -0.48
CA ILE A 58 -8.50 0.62 0.46
C ILE A 58 -8.96 1.28 1.76
N PRO A 59 -10.09 0.85 2.36
CA PRO A 59 -10.56 1.40 3.63
C PRO A 59 -9.47 1.42 4.70
N SER A 60 -9.34 2.54 5.40
CA SER A 60 -8.40 2.76 6.50
C SER A 60 -6.90 2.68 6.16
N ILE A 61 -6.52 2.52 4.88
CA ILE A 61 -5.12 2.48 4.44
C ILE A 61 -4.64 3.87 4.02
N GLY A 62 -3.55 4.32 4.65
CA GLY A 62 -2.97 5.64 4.40
C GLY A 62 -1.68 5.60 3.58
N SER A 63 -1.26 6.79 3.14
CA SER A 63 0.00 7.04 2.41
C SER A 63 1.23 6.32 2.95
N LYS A 64 1.49 6.35 4.26
CA LYS A 64 2.69 5.72 4.85
C LYS A 64 2.79 4.22 4.58
N LEU A 65 1.68 3.49 4.59
CA LEU A 65 1.70 2.07 4.24
C LEU A 65 1.83 1.89 2.72
N ALA A 66 1.06 2.66 1.94
CA ALA A 66 1.14 2.61 0.48
C ALA A 66 2.58 2.84 -0.02
N GLU A 67 3.30 3.80 0.56
CA GLU A 67 4.71 4.06 0.28
C GLU A 67 5.59 2.85 0.60
N LYS A 68 5.40 2.18 1.74
CA LYS A 68 6.14 0.96 2.09
C LYS A 68 5.89 -0.17 1.10
N LEU A 69 4.64 -0.37 0.69
CA LEU A 69 4.28 -1.40 -0.31
C LEU A 69 4.93 -1.10 -1.67
N VAL A 70 4.92 0.16 -2.10
CA VAL A 70 5.43 0.57 -3.41
C VAL A 70 6.96 0.66 -3.44
N PHE A 71 7.59 1.31 -2.46
CA PHE A 71 9.02 1.63 -2.51
C PHE A 71 9.91 0.60 -1.84
N GLU A 72 9.46 -0.05 -0.76
CA GLU A 72 10.27 -1.06 -0.07
C GLU A 72 9.99 -2.46 -0.64
N LEU A 73 8.72 -2.75 -0.92
CA LEU A 73 8.31 -4.07 -1.39
C LEU A 73 8.17 -4.19 -2.91
N ASN A 74 8.24 -3.08 -3.65
CA ASN A 74 8.08 -3.03 -5.11
C ASN A 74 6.74 -3.61 -5.61
N PHE A 75 5.66 -3.40 -4.86
CA PHE A 75 4.31 -3.75 -5.29
C PHE A 75 3.64 -2.52 -5.90
N PHE A 76 3.13 -2.65 -7.13
CA PHE A 76 2.55 -1.54 -7.89
C PHE A 76 1.05 -1.73 -8.17
N SER A 77 0.48 -2.85 -7.71
CA SER A 77 -0.93 -3.19 -7.91
C SER A 77 -1.46 -4.09 -6.79
N LEU A 78 -2.80 -4.18 -6.69
CA LEU A 78 -3.47 -5.14 -5.81
C LEU A 78 -3.20 -6.60 -6.22
N GLU A 79 -2.93 -6.87 -7.49
CA GLU A 79 -2.62 -8.22 -7.96
C GLU A 79 -1.27 -8.69 -7.42
N ASP A 80 -0.29 -7.78 -7.26
CA ASP A 80 1.04 -8.12 -6.72
C ASP A 80 0.98 -8.66 -5.29
N VAL A 81 -0.02 -8.27 -4.50
CA VAL A 81 -0.18 -8.68 -3.09
C VAL A 81 -1.22 -9.79 -2.90
N LYS A 82 -1.97 -10.14 -3.94
CA LYS A 82 -3.05 -11.12 -3.90
C LYS A 82 -2.51 -12.51 -3.54
N GLY A 83 -3.23 -13.22 -2.67
CA GLY A 83 -2.85 -14.55 -2.20
C GLY A 83 -1.57 -14.62 -1.35
N LYS A 84 -0.92 -13.50 -1.02
CA LYS A 84 0.24 -13.49 -0.11
C LYS A 84 -0.19 -13.72 1.34
N ASP A 85 0.79 -14.09 2.17
CA ASP A 85 0.63 -14.26 3.62
C ASP A 85 1.01 -12.95 4.34
N GLY A 86 0.09 -12.43 5.15
CA GLY A 86 0.27 -11.14 5.81
C GLY A 86 1.38 -11.12 6.87
N ALA A 87 1.58 -12.21 7.60
CA ALA A 87 2.67 -12.30 8.58
C ALA A 87 4.02 -12.35 7.86
N LYS A 88 4.14 -13.17 6.81
CA LYS A 88 5.39 -13.29 6.04
C LYS A 88 5.76 -11.99 5.34
N LEU A 89 4.78 -11.27 4.78
CA LEU A 89 5.02 -10.00 4.11
C LEU A 89 5.40 -8.89 5.10
N PHE A 90 4.81 -8.90 6.31
CA PHE A 90 5.25 -8.01 7.38
C PHE A 90 6.68 -8.31 7.83
N ASP A 91 7.01 -9.60 8.01
CA ASP A 91 8.36 -10.01 8.37
C ASP A 91 9.37 -9.59 7.28
N GLU A 92 9.05 -9.77 5.98
CA GLU A 92 9.84 -9.30 4.84
C GLU A 92 10.04 -7.78 4.86
N LEU A 93 8.97 -7.03 5.14
CA LEU A 93 9.02 -5.58 5.23
C LEU A 93 9.99 -5.11 6.32
N GLU A 94 9.91 -5.69 7.52
CA GLU A 94 10.84 -5.36 8.60
C GLU A 94 12.29 -5.70 8.21
N GLN A 95 12.53 -6.85 7.55
CA GLN A 95 13.87 -7.19 7.05
C GLN A 95 14.41 -6.13 6.08
N LYS A 96 13.59 -5.67 5.13
CA LYS A 96 14.00 -4.65 4.15
C LYS A 96 14.27 -3.30 4.79
N LEU A 97 13.45 -2.93 5.78
CA LEU A 97 13.64 -1.69 6.54
C LEU A 97 14.81 -1.75 7.51
N GLY A 98 15.27 -2.95 7.90
CA GLY A 98 16.33 -3.14 8.90
C GLY A 98 15.92 -2.75 10.32
N VAL A 99 14.62 -2.54 10.56
CA VAL A 99 14.03 -2.15 11.85
C VAL A 99 12.73 -2.89 12.10
N TRP A 100 12.38 -3.12 13.36
CA TRP A 100 11.06 -3.62 13.69
C TRP A 100 10.03 -2.48 13.68
N SER A 101 8.82 -2.78 13.22
CA SER A 101 7.69 -1.87 13.07
C SER A 101 6.56 -2.16 14.07
N ASP A 102 5.71 -1.16 14.29
CA ASP A 102 4.51 -1.33 15.12
C ASP A 102 3.60 -2.45 14.57
N SER A 103 3.00 -3.23 15.47
CA SER A 103 2.15 -4.37 15.10
C SER A 103 0.92 -4.01 14.23
N CYS A 104 0.44 -2.76 14.29
CA CYS A 104 -0.66 -2.29 13.46
C CYS A 104 -0.30 -2.23 11.96
N VAL A 105 0.99 -2.26 11.60
CA VAL A 105 1.43 -2.35 10.21
C VAL A 105 1.15 -3.74 9.64
N GLU A 106 1.27 -4.81 10.45
CA GLU A 106 0.86 -6.16 10.04
C GLU A 106 -0.66 -6.23 9.82
N ASP A 107 -1.44 -5.64 10.71
CA ASP A 107 -2.91 -5.57 10.59
C ASP A 107 -3.33 -4.86 9.30
N GLN A 108 -2.65 -3.77 8.96
CA GLN A 108 -2.81 -3.04 7.70
C GLN A 108 -2.45 -3.90 6.48
N ILE A 109 -1.34 -4.63 6.53
CA ILE A 109 -0.94 -5.56 5.46
C ILE A 109 -2.00 -6.65 5.25
N ARG A 110 -2.50 -7.26 6.32
CA ARG A 110 -3.57 -8.27 6.26
C ARG A 110 -4.82 -7.69 5.61
N CYS A 111 -5.18 -6.45 5.93
CA CYS A 111 -6.28 -5.74 5.32
C CYS A 111 -6.10 -5.53 3.82
N VAL A 112 -4.90 -5.11 3.38
CA VAL A 112 -4.58 -4.94 1.96
C VAL A 112 -4.70 -6.26 1.20
N ILE A 113 -4.15 -7.34 1.75
CA ILE A 113 -4.25 -8.69 1.16
C ILE A 113 -5.71 -9.14 1.09
N ASN A 114 -6.48 -8.96 2.17
CA ASN A 114 -7.90 -9.31 2.19
C ASN A 114 -8.69 -8.54 1.13
N PHE A 115 -8.45 -7.23 0.99
CA PHE A 115 -9.12 -6.42 -0.04
C PHE A 115 -8.74 -6.85 -1.46
N SER A 116 -7.47 -7.22 -1.67
CA SER A 116 -6.97 -7.72 -2.96
C SER A 116 -7.57 -9.07 -3.34
N ASN A 117 -7.80 -9.93 -2.35
CA ASN A 117 -8.50 -11.20 -2.52
C ASN A 117 -10.02 -11.03 -2.65
N ASN A 118 -10.60 -10.00 -2.02
CA ASN A 118 -12.03 -9.72 -1.96
C ASN A 118 -12.32 -8.25 -2.28
N PRO A 119 -12.25 -7.84 -3.56
CA PRO A 119 -12.50 -6.45 -3.96
C PRO A 119 -13.87 -5.97 -3.47
N GLY A 120 -13.91 -4.76 -2.89
CA GLY A 120 -15.13 -4.19 -2.32
C GLY A 120 -15.40 -4.55 -0.85
N SER A 121 -14.52 -5.34 -0.21
CA SER A 121 -14.56 -5.54 1.24
C SER A 121 -14.51 -4.20 1.98
N SER A 122 -15.43 -3.99 2.93
CA SER A 122 -15.47 -2.81 3.79
C SER A 122 -14.64 -2.94 5.06
N LYS A 123 -13.96 -4.08 5.25
CA LYS A 123 -13.09 -4.32 6.42
C LYS A 123 -12.01 -3.26 6.53
N GLN A 124 -11.72 -2.86 7.76
CA GLN A 124 -10.66 -1.93 8.11
C GLN A 124 -9.48 -2.69 8.74
N TRP A 125 -8.31 -2.07 8.80
CA TRP A 125 -7.12 -2.76 9.29
C TRP A 125 -7.29 -3.32 10.71
N PHE A 126 -8.00 -2.62 11.58
CA PHE A 126 -8.19 -3.08 12.97
C PHE A 126 -9.07 -4.32 13.09
N ASP A 127 -9.85 -4.67 12.05
CA ASP A 127 -10.63 -5.92 12.02
C ASP A 127 -9.73 -7.17 12.00
N PHE A 128 -8.44 -7.00 11.68
CA PHE A 128 -7.44 -8.08 11.62
C PHE A 128 -6.61 -8.22 12.90
N THR A 129 -6.85 -7.36 13.91
CA THR A 129 -6.07 -7.33 15.16
C THR A 129 -6.10 -8.66 15.91
N GLU A 130 -7.29 -9.25 16.06
CA GLU A 130 -7.46 -10.51 16.81
C GLU A 130 -6.85 -11.70 16.06
N GLU A 131 -6.98 -11.73 14.73
CA GLU A 131 -6.32 -12.73 13.88
C GLU A 131 -4.79 -12.65 14.02
N ARG A 132 -4.22 -11.44 13.94
CA ARG A 132 -2.78 -11.21 14.13
C ARG A 132 -2.33 -11.66 15.51
N LYS A 133 -3.04 -11.27 16.57
CA LYS A 133 -2.69 -11.66 17.95
C LYS A 133 -2.67 -13.18 18.10
N ALA A 134 -3.70 -13.88 17.64
CA ALA A 134 -3.76 -15.34 17.68
C ALA A 134 -2.59 -15.98 16.90
N TYR A 135 -2.24 -15.44 15.73
CA TYR A 135 -1.09 -15.91 14.96
C TYR A 135 0.24 -15.70 15.72
N ARG A 136 0.47 -14.50 16.27
CA ARG A 136 1.71 -14.14 16.95
C ARG A 136 1.85 -14.79 18.33
N ASP A 137 0.76 -15.10 19.02
CA ASP A 137 0.79 -15.90 20.25
C ASP A 137 1.29 -17.33 19.98
N LYS A 138 0.84 -17.92 18.86
CA LYS A 138 1.21 -19.29 18.49
C LYS A 138 2.61 -19.42 17.88
N LEU A 139 3.00 -18.49 17.00
CA LEU A 139 4.21 -18.61 16.18
C LEU A 139 5.28 -17.59 16.51
N GLY A 140 4.94 -16.51 17.22
CA GLY A 140 5.86 -15.43 17.53
C GLY A 140 6.34 -14.66 16.30
N PHE A 141 7.50 -14.02 16.48
CA PHE A 141 8.25 -13.37 15.42
C PHE A 141 9.43 -14.25 14.98
N PRO A 142 9.88 -14.14 13.71
CA PRO A 142 10.99 -14.94 13.24
C PRO A 142 12.29 -14.55 13.94
N LYS A 143 13.21 -15.50 14.07
CA LYS A 143 14.49 -15.33 14.80
C LYS A 143 15.38 -14.23 14.21
N ASN A 144 15.25 -13.95 12.91
CA ASN A 144 16.02 -12.94 12.20
C ASN A 144 15.37 -11.55 12.25
N ARG A 145 14.28 -11.34 12.99
CA ARG A 145 13.63 -10.03 13.11
C ARG A 145 14.64 -8.95 13.53
N PRO A 146 14.63 -7.75 12.93
CA PRO A 146 15.54 -6.68 13.34
C PRO A 146 15.32 -6.28 14.80
N ILE A 147 16.40 -5.88 15.47
CA ILE A 147 16.38 -5.51 16.90
C ILE A 147 16.12 -4.02 17.08
N LYS A 148 16.60 -3.19 16.15
CA LYS A 148 16.46 -1.73 16.20
C LYS A 148 15.00 -1.32 15.98
N ALA A 149 14.47 -0.43 16.81
CA ALA A 149 13.13 0.11 16.62
C ALA A 149 13.06 1.11 15.46
N TRP A 150 11.89 1.25 14.85
CA TRP A 150 11.68 2.16 13.71
C TRP A 150 11.81 3.65 14.04
N TYR A 151 11.74 4.04 15.33
CA TYR A 151 11.83 5.43 15.80
C TYR A 151 13.20 5.83 16.33
N GLU A 152 14.17 4.91 16.34
CA GLU A 152 15.57 5.16 16.72
C GLU A 152 16.40 5.63 15.53
#